data_AF-A0A356VYS9-F1
#
_entry.id   AF-A0A356VYS9-F1
#
_cell.length_a   1.000
_cell.length_b   1.000
_cell.length_c   1.000
_cell.angle_alpha   90.00
_cell.angle_beta   90.00
_cell.angle_gamma   90.00
#
_symmetry.space_group_name_H-M   'P 1'
#
loop_
_entity.id
_entity.type
_entity.pdbx_description
1 polymer ?
#
loop_
_entity_poly.entity_id
_entity_poly.type
_entity_poly.pdbx_seq_one_letter_code
_entity_poly.pdbx_strand_id
1 'polypeptide(L)' 'GFPKFVAGLFTAVALRFAFHVISGVTAYASWLPKEWGNHLFLYSLAYNGSFLLPDFLICLAVGVALYHPLQRFLEPSAG' A
#
# COMPACT_ATOMS: atom_id res chain seq x y z
N GLY A 1 -8.27 12.91 14.26
CA GLY A 1 -8.21 13.99 13.27
C GLY A 1 -7.98 13.45 11.87
N PHE A 2 -8.82 13.82 10.92
CA PHE A 2 -8.91 13.25 9.57
C PHE A 2 -7.61 13.29 8.75
N PRO A 3 -6.83 14.40 8.73
CA PRO A 3 -5.57 14.43 7.97
C PRO A 3 -4.55 13.40 8.45
N LYS A 4 -4.45 13.19 9.77
CA LYS A 4 -3.54 12.17 10.34
C LYS A 4 -3.98 10.76 9.98
N PHE A 5 -5.29 10.51 9.92
CA PHE A 5 -5.85 9.23 9.50
C PHE A 5 -5.50 8.90 8.04
N VAL A 6 -5.73 9.84 7.12
CA VAL A 6 -5.38 9.66 5.70
C VAL A 6 -3.86 9.51 5.52
N ALA A 7 -3.05 10.32 6.21
CA ALA A 7 -1.59 10.20 6.17
C ALA A 7 -1.10 8.85 6.69
N GLY A 8 -1.70 8.34 7.78
CA GLY A 8 -1.41 7.01 8.31
C GLY A 8 -1.73 5.91 7.31
N LEU A 9 -2.88 5.99 6.64
CA LEU A 9 -3.27 5.02 5.61
C LEU A 9 -2.29 5.02 4.43
N PHE A 10 -1.94 6.20 3.91
CA PHE A 10 -0.95 6.34 2.85
C PHE A 10 0.40 5.75 3.27
N THR A 11 0.85 6.07 4.49
CA THR A 11 2.14 5.59 5.02
C THR A 11 2.16 4.06 5.14
N ALA A 12 1.08 3.46 5.64
CA ALA A 12 0.96 2.02 5.77
C ALA A 12 1.05 1.30 4.42
N VAL A 13 0.33 1.80 3.41
CA VAL A 13 0.39 1.23 2.06
C VAL A 13 1.74 1.48 1.38
N ALA A 14 2.34 2.65 1.53
CA ALA A 14 3.64 2.96 0.94
C ALA A 14 4.74 2.05 1.50
N LEU A 15 4.76 1.83 2.82
CA LEU A 15 5.69 0.89 3.45
C LEU A 15 5.43 -0.54 2.99
N ARG A 16 4.15 -0.98 2.96
CA ARG A 16 3.78 -2.29 2.41
C ARG A 16 4.28 -2.47 0.98
N PHE A 17 4.07 -1.48 0.12
CA PHE A 17 4.56 -1.49 -1.27
C PHE A 17 6.08 -1.61 -1.34
N ALA A 18 6.82 -0.85 -0.53
CA ALA A 18 8.27 -0.96 -0.48
C ALA A 18 8.74 -2.39 -0.12
N PHE A 19 8.13 -3.02 0.90
CA PHE A 19 8.45 -4.40 1.26
C PHE A 19 8.10 -5.41 0.15
N HIS A 20 6.99 -5.21 -0.55
CA HIS A 20 6.61 -6.03 -1.69
C HIS A 20 7.61 -5.91 -2.86
N VAL A 21 8.06 -4.69 -3.17
CA VAL A 21 9.09 -4.46 -4.19
C VAL A 21 10.41 -5.12 -3.79
N ILE A 22 10.85 -4.95 -2.54
CA ILE A 22 12.05 -5.59 -2.00
C ILE A 22 11.95 -7.11 -2.09
N SER A 23 10.84 -7.69 -1.61
CA SER A 23 10.61 -9.13 -1.69
C SER A 23 10.59 -9.63 -3.15
N GLY A 24 9.98 -8.87 -4.06
CA GLY A 24 9.96 -9.20 -5.48
C GLY A 24 11.36 -9.33 -6.09
N VAL A 25 12.29 -8.45 -5.69
CA VAL A 25 13.68 -8.51 -6.20
C VAL A 25 14.57 -9.49 -5.44
N THR A 26 14.32 -9.76 -4.16
CA THR A 26 15.19 -10.63 -3.34
C THR A 26 14.73 -12.08 -3.27
N ALA A 27 13.42 -12.35 -3.30
CA ALA A 27 12.84 -13.68 -3.08
C ALA A 27 12.12 -14.23 -4.33
N TYR A 28 11.67 -13.38 -5.24
CA TYR A 28 10.86 -13.78 -6.41
C TYR A 28 11.53 -13.50 -7.76
N ALA A 29 12.85 -13.40 -7.80
CA ALA A 29 13.60 -13.18 -9.04
C ALA A 29 13.34 -14.25 -10.12
N SER A 30 13.02 -15.49 -9.72
CA SER A 30 12.67 -16.59 -10.63
C SER A 30 11.37 -16.40 -11.40
N TRP A 31 10.52 -15.45 -10.97
CA TRP A 31 9.25 -15.14 -11.61
C TRP A 31 9.36 -14.05 -12.69
N LEU A 32 10.57 -13.59 -13.01
CA LEU A 32 10.80 -12.61 -14.06
C LEU A 32 10.40 -13.17 -15.43
N PRO A 33 9.39 -12.59 -16.11
CA PRO A 33 8.99 -13.03 -17.45
C PRO A 33 10.07 -12.66 -18.47
N LYS A 34 10.19 -13.47 -19.53
CA LYS A 34 11.26 -13.31 -20.53
C LYS A 34 11.17 -11.98 -21.28
N GLU A 35 9.95 -11.47 -21.48
CA GLU A 35 9.66 -10.19 -22.14
C GLU A 35 10.14 -8.97 -21.35
N TRP A 36 10.37 -9.10 -20.04
CA TRP A 36 10.99 -8.06 -19.21
C TRP A 36 12.53 -8.09 -19.27
N GLY A 37 13.11 -9.06 -19.99
CA GLY A 37 14.56 -9.22 -20.12
C GLY A 37 15.24 -9.32 -18.75
N ASN A 38 16.17 -8.42 -18.48
CA ASN A 38 16.90 -8.33 -17.20
C ASN A 38 16.37 -7.22 -16.27
N HIS A 39 15.19 -6.65 -16.54
CA HIS A 39 14.64 -5.53 -15.78
C HIS A 39 13.88 -5.97 -14.52
N LEU A 40 14.52 -6.76 -13.65
CA LEU A 40 13.89 -7.34 -12.45
C LEU A 40 13.28 -6.29 -11.52
N PHE A 41 13.98 -5.18 -11.27
CA PHE A 41 13.47 -4.12 -10.41
C PHE A 41 12.22 -3.44 -11.01
N LEU A 42 12.23 -3.13 -12.30
CA LEU A 42 11.09 -2.52 -12.97
C LEU A 42 9.89 -3.48 -13.03
N TYR A 43 10.15 -4.78 -13.26
CA TYR A 43 9.12 -5.81 -13.18
C TYR A 43 8.51 -5.87 -11.78
N SER A 44 9.34 -5.94 -10.73
CA SER A 44 8.87 -5.96 -9.34
C SER A 44 8.05 -4.71 -9.00
N LEU A 45 8.49 -3.52 -9.44
CA LEU A 45 7.77 -2.27 -9.23
C LEU A 45 6.40 -2.28 -9.92
N ALA A 46 6.35 -2.64 -11.20
CA ALA A 46 5.12 -2.66 -11.99
C ALA A 46 4.15 -3.74 -11.53
N TYR A 47 4.64 -4.96 -11.30
CA TYR A 47 3.85 -6.10 -10.83
C TYR A 47 3.23 -5.78 -9.46
N ASN A 48 4.06 -5.39 -8.48
CA ASN A 48 3.56 -5.08 -7.14
C ASN A 48 2.67 -3.83 -7.15
N GLY A 49 2.98 -2.83 -7.98
CA GLY A 49 2.21 -1.59 -8.07
C GLY A 49 0.83 -1.83 -8.67
N SER A 50 0.75 -2.69 -9.68
CA SER A 50 -0.51 -2.99 -10.38
C SER A 50 -1.58 -3.61 -9.48
N PHE A 51 -1.18 -4.36 -8.44
CA PHE A 51 -2.11 -4.93 -7.47
C PHE A 51 -2.33 -4.03 -6.24
N LEU A 52 -1.28 -3.35 -5.74
CA LEU A 52 -1.40 -2.52 -4.53
C LEU A 52 -2.06 -1.18 -4.76
N LEU A 53 -1.94 -0.61 -5.96
CA LEU A 53 -2.61 0.64 -6.29
C LEU A 53 -4.15 0.50 -6.21
N PRO A 54 -4.81 -0.49 -6.85
CA PRO A 54 -6.25 -0.67 -6.67
C PRO A 54 -6.63 -1.06 -5.23
N ASP A 55 -5.85 -1.90 -4.54
CA ASP A 55 -6.05 -2.21 -3.11
C ASP A 55 -6.04 -0.94 -2.24
N PHE A 56 -5.10 -0.04 -2.50
CA PHE A 56 -4.99 1.25 -1.83
C PHE A 56 -6.19 2.14 -2.06
N LEU A 57 -6.65 2.26 -3.31
CA LEU A 57 -7.80 3.09 -3.65
C LEU A 57 -9.06 2.60 -2.93
N ILE A 58 -9.26 1.29 -2.86
CA ILE A 58 -10.37 0.68 -2.10
C ILE A 58 -10.22 0.97 -0.60
N CYS A 59 -9.05 0.72 -0.03
CA CYS A 59 -8.77 1.01 1.38
C CYS A 59 -9.00 2.48 1.72
N LEU A 60 -8.60 3.40 0.84
CA LEU A 60 -8.78 4.84 1.01
C LEU A 60 -10.26 5.23 0.96
N ALA A 61 -10.99 4.76 -0.05
CA ALA A 61 -12.42 5.03 -0.17
C ALA A 61 -13.20 4.52 1.05
N VAL A 62 -12.96 3.26 1.46
CA VAL A 62 -13.61 2.65 2.62
C VAL A 62 -13.19 3.36 3.92
N GLY A 63 -11.89 3.63 4.10
CA GLY A 63 -11.38 4.31 5.28
C GLY A 63 -11.97 5.71 5.45
N VAL A 64 -12.07 6.48 4.36
CA VAL A 64 -12.71 7.81 4.39
C VAL A 64 -14.21 7.71 4.71
N ALA A 65 -14.92 6.77 4.08
CA ALA A 65 -16.35 6.54 4.35
C ALA A 65 -16.61 6.15 5.82
N LEU A 66 -15.70 5.38 6.42
CA LEU A 66 -15.80 4.92 7.81
C LEU A 66 -15.18 5.89 8.83
N TYR A 67 -14.51 6.97 8.42
CA TYR A 67 -13.83 7.86 9.36
C TYR A 67 -14.79 8.45 10.40
N HIS A 68 -15.95 8.94 9.96
CA HIS A 68 -16.91 9.57 10.86
C HIS A 68 -17.49 8.60 11.93
N PRO A 69 -17.93 7.38 11.61
CA PRO A 69 -18.35 6.42 12.65
C PRO A 69 -17.20 5.91 13.52
N LEU A 70 -15.96 5.89 13.01
CA LEU A 70 -14.78 5.40 13.74
C LEU A 70 -14.09 6.47 14.59
N GLN A 71 -14.34 7.77 14.36
CA GLN A 71 -13.61 8.85 15.01
C GLN A 71 -13.60 8.74 16.55
N ARG A 72 -14.70 8.27 17.15
CA ARG A 72 -14.83 8.04 18.61
C ARG A 72 -13.85 6.99 19.19
N PHE A 73 -13.29 6.13 18.35
CA PHE A 73 -12.31 5.12 18.74
C PHE A 73 -10.88 5.52 18.34
N LEU A 74 -10.74 6.40 17.36
CA LEU A 74 -9.44 6.86 16.83
C LEU A 74 -8.93 8.08 17.59
N GLU A 75 -9.83 8.88 18.15
CA GLU A 75 -9.48 10.03 18.96
C GLU A 75 -9.44 9.62 20.44
N PRO A 76 -8.38 9.97 21.18
CA PRO A 76 -8.34 9.72 22.61
C PRO A 76 -9.56 10.36 23.28
N SER A 77 -10.21 9.62 24.19
CA SER A 77 -11.27 10.19 25.03
C SER A 77 -10.74 11.48 25.66
N ALA A 78 -11.39 12.61 25.41
CA ALA A 78 -11.07 13.84 26.11
C ALA A 78 -11.31 13.58 27.61
N GLY A 79 -10.23 13.42 28.37
CA GLY A 79 -10.24 13.44 29.83
C GLY A 79 -10.32 14.86 30.34
#